data_AF-A0A7Y2SMJ3-F1
#
_entry.id   AF-A0A7Y2SMJ3-F1
#
_cell.length_a   1.000
_cell.length_b   1.000
_cell.length_c   1.000
_cell.angle_alpha   90.00
_cell.angle_beta   90.00
_cell.angle_gamma   90.00
#
_symmetry.space_group_name_H-M   'P 1'
#
loop_
_entity.id
_entity.type
_entity.pdbx_description
1 polymer ?
#
loop_
_entity_poly.entity_id
_entity_poly.type
_entity_poly.pdbx_seq_one_letter_code
_entity_poly.pdbx_strand_id
1 'polypeptide(L)'
;MKIRQHPRMRDIIVGDEVYSYPENLFARVADVFPAAVCVKIGILSVDDHLEITLSPQLWRAEDIENLSVCRYCGSRENIRTEAGTGIPFRVCESCSPVDEESHTAVAGA
;
A
#
# COMPACT_ATOMS: atom_id res chain seq x y z
N MET A 1 -18.46 -23.47 3.49
CA MET A 1 -17.03 -23.12 3.32
C MET A 1 -16.86 -21.68 3.81
N LYS A 2 -16.04 -21.41 4.83
CA LYS A 2 -15.79 -20.04 5.31
C LYS A 2 -14.60 -19.48 4.51
N ILE A 3 -14.83 -18.44 3.71
CA ILE A 3 -13.74 -17.72 3.02
C ILE A 3 -12.90 -17.05 4.11
N ARG A 4 -11.61 -17.40 4.20
CA ARG A 4 -10.67 -16.77 5.13
C ARG A 4 -10.13 -15.50 4.48
N GLN A 5 -10.24 -14.37 5.18
CA GLN A 5 -9.66 -13.11 4.72
C GLN A 5 -8.14 -13.22 4.73
N HIS A 6 -7.50 -12.74 3.67
CA HIS A 6 -6.05 -12.66 3.59
C HIS A 6 -5.54 -11.68 4.67
N PRO A 7 -4.47 -11.99 5.43
CA PRO A 7 -4.04 -11.17 6.56
C PRO A 7 -3.85 -9.70 6.22
N ARG A 8 -3.24 -9.41 5.07
CA ARG A 8 -3.00 -8.04 4.58
C ARG A 8 -4.29 -7.26 4.30
N MET A 9 -5.40 -7.95 4.05
CA MET A 9 -6.70 -7.33 3.74
C MET A 9 -7.48 -6.97 4.99
N ARG A 10 -7.10 -7.47 6.17
CA ARG A 10 -7.85 -7.39 7.41
C ARG A 10 -8.26 -5.95 7.74
N ASP A 11 -7.31 -5.03 7.61
CA ASP A 11 -7.46 -3.64 8.03
C ASP A 11 -7.37 -2.66 6.85
N ILE A 12 -7.46 -3.15 5.60
CA ILE A 12 -7.61 -2.29 4.42
C ILE A 12 -9.06 -1.81 4.36
N ILE A 13 -9.26 -0.51 4.16
CA ILE A 13 -10.58 0.11 4.05
C ILE A 13 -10.70 0.92 2.76
N VAL A 14 -11.95 1.20 2.39
CA VAL A 14 -12.26 2.12 1.29
C VAL A 14 -11.62 3.50 1.55
N GLY A 15 -10.96 4.04 0.54
CA GLY A 15 -10.22 5.30 0.61
C GLY A 15 -8.72 5.17 0.87
N ASP A 16 -8.24 3.99 1.32
CA ASP A 16 -6.81 3.72 1.48
C ASP A 16 -6.05 3.88 0.15
N GLU A 17 -4.81 4.34 0.24
CA GLU A 17 -3.89 4.45 -0.90
C GLU A 17 -3.09 3.16 -1.06
N VAL A 18 -3.20 2.57 -2.24
CA VAL A 18 -2.55 1.31 -2.61
C VAL A 18 -1.73 1.51 -3.87
N TYR A 19 -0.64 0.75 -3.98
CA TYR A 19 0.22 0.70 -5.15
C TYR A 19 0.23 -0.72 -5.71
N SER A 20 0.04 -0.88 -7.01
CA SER A 20 0.19 -2.17 -7.69
C SER A 20 1.61 -2.29 -8.23
N TYR A 21 2.37 -3.29 -7.78
CA TYR A 21 3.72 -3.54 -8.30
C TYR A 21 3.73 -4.01 -9.76
N PRO A 22 2.87 -4.96 -10.19
CA PRO A 22 2.81 -5.38 -11.59
C PRO A 22 2.46 -4.24 -12.55
N GLU A 23 1.52 -3.37 -12.15
CA GLU A 23 1.03 -2.27 -12.98
C GLU A 23 1.84 -0.97 -12.81
N ASN A 24 2.68 -0.88 -11.76
CA ASN A 24 3.38 0.34 -11.34
C ASN A 24 2.46 1.55 -11.12
N LEU A 25 1.27 1.32 -10.57
CA LEU A 25 0.22 2.35 -10.45
C LEU A 25 -0.20 2.57 -9.00
N PHE A 26 -0.44 3.84 -8.65
CA PHE A 26 -1.10 4.23 -7.41
C PHE A 26 -2.60 4.38 -7.64
N ALA A 27 -3.40 3.94 -6.67
CA ALA A 27 -4.85 4.14 -6.70
C ALA A 27 -5.43 4.20 -5.29
N ARG A 28 -6.67 4.68 -5.19
CA ARG A 28 -7.46 4.60 -3.95
C ARG A 28 -8.41 3.42 -3.99
N VAL A 29 -8.52 2.72 -2.87
CA VAL A 29 -9.46 1.61 -2.69
C VAL A 29 -10.90 2.13 -2.81
N ALA A 30 -11.66 1.55 -3.73
CA ALA A 30 -13.08 1.80 -3.92
C ALA A 30 -13.95 0.75 -3.22
N ASP A 31 -13.50 -0.51 -3.17
CA ASP A 31 -14.17 -1.61 -2.50
C ASP A 31 -13.14 -2.64 -1.98
N VAL A 32 -13.50 -3.37 -0.93
CA VAL A 32 -12.63 -4.36 -0.26
C VAL A 32 -13.28 -5.74 -0.30
N PHE A 33 -12.52 -6.74 -0.73
CA PHE A 33 -12.90 -8.14 -0.77
C PHE A 33 -11.97 -8.97 0.13
N PRO A 34 -12.31 -10.23 0.47
CA PRO A 34 -11.49 -11.04 1.37
C PRO A 34 -10.02 -11.24 0.93
N ALA A 35 -9.72 -11.17 -0.36
CA ALA A 35 -8.37 -11.39 -0.91
C ALA A 35 -7.95 -10.38 -1.99
N ALA A 36 -8.70 -9.29 -2.15
CA ALA A 36 -8.49 -8.30 -3.21
C ALA A 36 -9.11 -6.95 -2.85
N VAL A 37 -8.69 -5.88 -3.52
CA VAL A 37 -9.41 -4.59 -3.53
C VAL A 37 -9.85 -4.26 -4.95
N CYS A 38 -10.97 -3.57 -5.08
CA CYS A 38 -11.27 -2.84 -6.30
C CYS A 38 -10.75 -1.41 -6.15
N VAL A 39 -10.08 -0.91 -7.17
CA VAL A 39 -9.65 0.50 -7.30
C VAL A 39 -10.29 1.11 -8.54
N LYS A 40 -10.28 2.44 -8.63
CA LYS A 40 -10.65 3.16 -9.86
C LYS A 40 -9.45 3.96 -10.34
N ILE A 41 -9.02 3.69 -11.58
CA ILE A 41 -7.87 4.35 -12.19
C ILE A 41 -8.37 5.34 -13.25
N GLY A 42 -7.88 6.58 -13.20
CA GLY A 42 -8.13 7.55 -14.26
C GLY A 42 -7.12 7.36 -15.39
N ILE A 43 -7.63 7.10 -16.59
CA ILE A 43 -6.85 6.99 -17.82
C ILE A 43 -7.12 8.26 -18.63
N LEU A 44 -6.08 9.05 -18.88
CA LEU A 44 -6.15 10.23 -19.72
C LEU A 44 -5.80 9.84 -21.15
N SER A 45 -6.76 10.01 -22.06
CA SER A 45 -6.52 9.89 -23.50
C SER A 45 -6.25 11.27 -24.09
N VAL A 46 -5.27 11.37 -24.99
CA VAL A 46 -4.89 12.60 -25.70
C VAL A 46 -5.10 12.50 -27.21
N ASP A 47 -5.55 11.36 -27.71
CA ASP A 47 -5.50 11.04 -29.14
C ASP A 47 -6.58 11.74 -29.97
N ASP A 48 -7.74 12.10 -29.40
CA ASP A 48 -8.79 12.75 -30.19
C ASP A 48 -9.68 13.77 -29.46
N HIS A 49 -9.51 13.95 -28.15
CA HIS A 49 -9.98 15.04 -27.28
C HIS A 49 -9.49 14.68 -25.87
N LEU A 50 -9.27 15.67 -25.00
CA LEU A 50 -8.84 15.41 -23.62
C LEU A 50 -9.96 14.70 -22.86
N GLU A 51 -9.94 13.37 -22.84
CA GLU A 51 -10.96 12.54 -22.18
C GLU A 51 -10.34 11.77 -21.01
N ILE A 52 -11.02 11.81 -19.87
CA ILE A 52 -10.66 11.00 -18.70
C ILE A 52 -11.64 9.84 -18.61
N THR A 53 -11.13 8.62 -18.79
CA THR A 53 -11.89 7.39 -18.55
C THR A 53 -11.55 6.84 -17.17
N LEU A 54 -12.57 6.56 -16.35
CA LEU A 54 -12.38 5.84 -15.10
C LEU A 54 -12.50 4.33 -15.34
N SER A 55 -11.42 3.59 -15.14
CA SER A 55 -11.36 2.15 -15.30
C SER A 55 -11.29 1.45 -13.94
N PRO A 56 -12.34 0.71 -13.53
CA PRO A 56 -12.30 -0.13 -12.34
C PRO A 56 -11.31 -1.28 -12.54
N GLN A 57 -10.45 -1.53 -11.55
CA GLN A 57 -9.52 -2.67 -11.57
C GLN A 57 -9.58 -3.44 -10.26
N LEU A 58 -9.50 -4.76 -10.36
CA LEU A 58 -9.41 -5.65 -9.21
C LEU A 58 -7.95 -6.06 -9.00
N TRP A 59 -7.37 -5.67 -7.87
CA TRP A 59 -6.00 -6.01 -7.50
C TRP A 59 -6.01 -7.04 -6.38
N ARG A 60 -5.17 -8.08 -6.49
CA ARG A 60 -5.10 -9.12 -5.45
C ARG A 60 -4.21 -8.66 -4.30
N ALA A 61 -4.41 -9.26 -3.13
CA ALA A 61 -3.60 -8.95 -1.94
C ALA A 61 -2.08 -9.11 -2.16
N GLU A 62 -1.67 -9.95 -3.11
CA GLU A 62 -0.26 -10.19 -3.47
C GLU A 62 0.31 -9.07 -4.35
N ASP A 63 -0.51 -8.45 -5.18
CA ASP A 63 -0.11 -7.41 -6.13
C ASP A 63 -0.01 -6.02 -5.48
N ILE A 64 -0.62 -5.87 -4.30
CA ILE A 64 -0.80 -4.59 -3.63
C ILE A 64 0.30 -4.33 -2.63
N GLU A 65 0.88 -3.14 -2.69
CA GLU A 65 1.55 -2.47 -1.60
C GLU A 65 0.63 -1.43 -1.00
N ASN A 66 0.20 -1.66 0.25
CA ASN A 66 -0.66 -0.71 0.91
C ASN A 66 0.19 0.31 1.66
N LEU A 67 0.03 1.59 1.29
CA LEU A 67 0.72 2.69 1.93
C LEU A 67 0.05 3.10 3.23
N SER A 68 -1.16 2.68 3.55
CA SER A 68 -1.85 3.11 4.78
C SER A 68 -1.76 2.09 5.93
N VAL A 69 -1.28 0.87 5.68
CA VAL A 69 -1.16 -0.19 6.69
C VAL A 69 0.19 -0.90 6.60
N CYS A 70 0.58 -1.62 7.65
CA CYS A 70 1.79 -2.41 7.67
C CYS A 70 1.77 -3.52 6.60
N ARG A 71 2.82 -3.57 5.77
CA ARG A 71 3.03 -4.56 4.72
C ARG A 71 2.82 -6.01 5.17
N TYR A 72 3.33 -6.35 6.36
CA TYR A 72 3.40 -7.73 6.86
C TYR A 72 2.16 -8.17 7.64
N CYS A 73 1.71 -7.38 8.62
CA CYS A 73 0.63 -7.77 9.52
C CYS A 73 -0.71 -7.06 9.26
N GLY A 74 -0.74 -6.01 8.42
CA GLY A 74 -1.94 -5.19 8.19
C GLY A 74 -2.24 -4.15 9.28
N SER A 75 -1.45 -4.07 10.37
CA SER A 75 -1.69 -3.08 11.44
C SER A 75 -1.59 -1.64 10.94
N ARG A 76 -2.42 -0.77 11.51
CA ARG A 76 -2.37 0.69 11.34
C ARG A 76 -1.58 1.41 12.44
N GLU A 77 -1.18 0.68 13.48
CA GLU A 77 -0.52 1.23 14.65
C GLU A 77 0.99 1.33 14.43
N ASN A 78 1.57 2.43 14.90
CA ASN A 78 3.00 2.73 14.87
C ASN A 78 3.66 2.40 13.52
N ILE A 79 3.00 2.81 12.43
CA ILE A 79 3.48 2.60 11.07
C ILE A 79 4.53 3.67 10.70
N ARG A 80 5.65 3.22 10.14
CA ARG A 80 6.66 4.08 9.54
C ARG A 80 6.79 3.79 8.06
N THR A 81 7.16 4.80 7.29
CA THR A 81 7.45 4.64 5.85
C THR A 81 8.90 4.25 5.68
N GLU A 82 9.14 3.11 5.05
CA GLU A 82 10.46 2.68 4.61
C GLU A 82 10.71 3.23 3.21
N ALA A 83 11.73 4.06 3.06
CA ALA A 83 12.12 4.68 1.79
C ALA A 83 13.56 4.27 1.46
N GLY A 84 13.74 3.05 0.95
CA GLY A 84 15.07 2.54 0.55
C GLY A 84 15.08 1.69 -0.71
N THR A 85 13.93 1.15 -1.12
CA THR A 85 13.82 0.16 -2.21
C THR A 85 13.18 0.72 -3.49
N GLY A 86 13.03 2.03 -3.59
CA GLY A 86 12.42 2.71 -4.75
C GLY A 86 10.89 2.78 -4.75
N ILE A 87 10.22 1.94 -3.96
CA ILE A 87 8.78 2.00 -3.75
C ILE A 87 8.53 2.17 -2.24
N PRO A 88 7.90 3.26 -1.80
CA PRO A 88 7.60 3.43 -0.39
C PRO A 88 6.66 2.32 0.06
N PHE A 89 6.95 1.70 1.21
CA PHE A 89 6.03 0.79 1.88
C PHE A 89 6.02 1.10 3.37
N ARG A 90 4.92 0.76 4.07
CA ARG A 90 4.82 0.99 5.50
C ARG A 90 5.01 -0.29 6.29
N VAL A 91 5.67 -0.18 7.44
CA VAL A 91 5.88 -1.29 8.38
C VAL A 91 5.59 -0.80 9.79
N CYS A 92 4.93 -1.61 10.62
CA CYS A 92 4.76 -1.30 12.03
C CYS A 92 6.01 -1.68 12.84
N GLU A 93 6.20 -1.05 13.98
CA GLU A 93 7.31 -1.35 14.91
C GLU A 93 7.42 -2.83 15.27
N SER A 94 6.31 -3.55 15.39
CA SER A 94 6.36 -4.99 15.72
C SER A 94 6.91 -5.85 14.59
N CYS A 95 6.72 -5.44 13.34
CA CYS A 95 7.19 -6.19 12.17
C CYS A 95 8.55 -5.72 11.66
N SER A 96 9.02 -4.56 12.11
CA SER A 96 10.37 -4.09 11.90
C SER A 96 10.75 -3.25 13.13
N PRO A 97 11.27 -3.85 14.20
CA PRO A 97 11.77 -3.08 15.34
C PRO A 97 12.85 -2.12 14.85
N VAL A 98 12.84 -0.87 15.33
CA VAL A 98 13.98 0.03 15.10
C VAL A 98 15.12 -0.53 15.95
N ASP A 99 16.23 -0.93 15.35
CA ASP A 99 17.45 -1.14 16.13
C ASP A 99 17.86 0.24 16.67
N GLU A 100 17.84 0.42 17.99
CA GLU A 100 18.23 1.67 18.67
C GLU A 100 19.74 2.00 18.55
N GLU A 101 20.46 1.48 17.55
CA GLU A 101 21.88 1.72 17.34
C GLU A 101 22.13 2.62 16.12
N SER A 102 21.62 3.85 16.15
CA SER A 102 22.05 4.92 15.21
C SER A 102 21.86 6.33 15.78
N HIS A 103 21.91 6.48 17.10
CA HIS A 103 21.92 7.79 17.77
C HIS A 103 23.00 7.87 18.86
N THR A 104 24.23 7.48 18.53
CA THR A 104 25.41 7.98 19.26
C THR A 104 26.10 9.01 18.39
N ALA A 105 25.72 10.26 18.65
CA ALA A 105 26.58 11.39 18.41
C ALA A 105 28.00 11.07 18.90
N VAL A 106 28.99 11.22 18.03
CA VAL A 106 30.33 11.60 18.48
C VAL A 106 30.59 12.98 17.90
N ALA A 107 30.14 13.97 18.67
CA ALA A 107 30.79 15.27 18.69
C ALA A 107 32.14 15.12 19.40
N GLY A 108 33.20 15.64 18.78
CA GLY A 108 34.38 16.17 19.47
C GLY A 108 35.50 15.18 19.80
N ALA A 109 36.60 15.27 19.05
CA ALA A 109 37.93 15.63 19.54
C ALA A 109 38.84 16.00 18.36
#